data_AF-A0A974P0A6-F1
#
_entry.id   AF-A0A974P0A6-F1
#
_cell.length_a   1.000
_cell.length_b   1.000
_cell.length_c   1.000
_cell.angle_alpha   90.00
_cell.angle_beta   90.00
_cell.angle_gamma   90.00
#
_symmetry.space_group_name_H-M   'P 1'
#
loop_
_entity.id
_entity.type
_entity.pdbx_description
1 polymer ?
#
loop_
_entity_poly.entity_id
_entity_poly.type
_entity_poly.pdbx_seq_one_letter_code
_entity_poly.pdbx_strand_id
1 'polypeptide(L)'
;MGILHGTVAQSFLSLLGILAVVTSASFLSGEYTSFCIFKELKWVAMIVTGVIFIQLMVAASMRHAHTGLSIPDFPTAYGRWWPPLDAVSIAQINDLRALQGQAATSATQIALQMVHRALATLTFAGVAAFAWLARYTYPINRWGKVWVLLVAIQIGLGMWTIWSNKAADVATAHVSVGALAFFLGVQLTFRLFCAHDSSP
;
A
#
# COMPACT_ATOMS: atom_id res chain seq x y z
N MET A 1 0.44 -13.44 15.53
CA MET A 1 -0.27 -12.40 16.31
C MET A 1 -0.19 -10.99 15.71
N GLY A 2 0.93 -10.55 15.14
CA GLY A 2 1.03 -9.14 14.67
C GLY A 2 0.34 -8.80 13.34
N ILE A 3 -0.02 -9.78 12.47
CA ILE A 3 -0.78 -9.51 11.23
C ILE A 3 -2.13 -8.88 11.61
N LEU A 4 -2.85 -9.58 12.50
CA LEU A 4 -4.15 -9.14 13.01
C LEU A 4 -4.04 -7.82 13.78
N HIS A 5 -2.97 -7.60 14.56
CA HIS A 5 -2.80 -6.32 15.27
C HIS A 5 -2.63 -5.14 14.30
N GLY A 6 -1.78 -5.28 13.28
CA GLY A 6 -1.57 -4.21 12.29
C GLY A 6 -2.83 -3.90 11.48
N THR A 7 -3.52 -4.95 11.01
CA THR A 7 -4.74 -4.79 10.22
C THR A 7 -5.91 -4.25 11.04
N VAL A 8 -6.05 -4.65 12.30
CA VAL A 8 -7.07 -4.10 13.19
C VAL A 8 -6.77 -2.64 13.52
N ALA A 9 -5.51 -2.29 13.81
CA ALA A 9 -5.13 -0.92 14.15
C ALA A 9 -5.42 0.08 13.02
N GLN A 10 -5.04 -0.25 11.78
CA GLN A 10 -5.28 0.63 10.62
C GLN A 10 -6.77 0.73 10.24
N SER A 11 -7.53 -0.36 10.41
CA SER A 11 -8.99 -0.35 10.22
C SER A 11 -9.67 0.52 11.29
N PHE A 12 -9.25 0.39 12.55
CA PHE A 12 -9.74 1.20 13.66
C PHE A 12 -9.46 2.69 13.44
N LEU A 13 -8.23 3.05 13.04
CA LEU A 13 -7.87 4.43 12.68
C LEU A 13 -8.79 4.97 11.57
N SER A 14 -9.05 4.17 10.54
CA SER A 14 -9.91 4.57 9.42
C SER A 14 -11.37 4.77 9.85
N LEU A 15 -11.89 3.91 10.73
CA LEU A 15 -13.21 4.06 11.35
C LEU A 15 -13.30 5.34 12.20
N LEU A 16 -12.29 5.62 13.02
CA LEU A 16 -12.22 6.86 13.79
C LEU A 16 -12.23 8.10 12.87
N GLY A 17 -11.53 8.04 11.74
CA GLY A 17 -11.56 9.10 10.73
C GLY A 17 -12.97 9.33 10.18
N ILE A 18 -13.68 8.25 9.84
CA ILE A 18 -15.07 8.35 9.36
C ILE A 18 -15.97 8.96 10.44
N LEU A 19 -15.85 8.51 11.70
CA LEU A 19 -16.62 9.07 12.82
C LEU A 19 -16.33 10.55 13.02
N ALA A 20 -15.06 10.96 12.96
CA ALA A 20 -14.65 12.36 13.07
C ALA A 20 -15.24 13.20 11.93
N VAL A 21 -15.29 12.66 10.71
CA VAL A 21 -15.92 13.34 9.56
C VAL A 21 -17.43 13.47 9.76
N VAL A 22 -18.13 12.39 10.09
CA VAL A 22 -19.61 12.38 10.23
C VAL A 22 -20.09 13.27 11.38
N THR A 23 -19.27 13.45 12.41
CA THR A 23 -19.54 14.35 13.54
C THR A 23 -19.08 15.80 13.31
N SER A 24 -18.41 16.09 12.19
CA SER A 24 -17.92 17.43 11.88
C SER A 24 -19.02 18.38 11.39
N ALA A 25 -18.86 19.68 11.66
CA ALA A 25 -19.79 20.71 11.19
C ALA A 25 -19.91 20.76 9.65
N SER A 26 -18.84 20.45 8.92
CA SER A 26 -18.85 20.42 7.44
C SER A 26 -19.73 19.30 6.89
N PHE A 27 -19.77 18.14 7.56
CA PHE A 27 -20.67 17.05 7.18
C PHE A 27 -22.12 17.37 7.55
N LEU A 28 -22.36 17.89 8.76
CA LEU A 28 -23.70 18.23 9.24
C LEU A 28 -24.36 19.39 8.47
N SER A 29 -23.56 20.30 7.90
CA SER A 29 -24.03 21.40 7.05
C SER A 29 -24.28 20.99 5.59
N GLY A 30 -23.92 19.75 5.19
CA GLY A 30 -24.04 19.26 3.81
C GLY A 30 -22.97 19.77 2.84
N GLU A 31 -22.07 20.65 3.27
CA GLU A 31 -20.98 21.17 2.43
C GLU A 31 -20.00 20.06 2.02
N TYR A 32 -19.79 19.07 2.90
CA TYR A 32 -18.85 17.97 2.68
C TYR A 32 -19.13 17.16 1.39
N THR A 33 -20.40 17.07 0.98
CA THR A 33 -20.91 16.25 -0.14
C THR A 33 -21.34 17.08 -1.35
N SER A 34 -21.17 18.40 -1.30
CA SER A 34 -21.67 19.34 -2.32
C SER A 34 -20.77 19.38 -3.57
N PHE A 35 -20.67 18.25 -4.29
CA PHE A 35 -20.00 18.15 -5.58
C PHE A 35 -20.53 16.97 -6.39
N CYS A 36 -20.51 17.12 -7.71
CA CYS A 36 -20.90 16.06 -8.66
C CYS A 36 -19.69 15.19 -9.02
N ILE A 37 -19.92 13.88 -9.14
CA ILE A 37 -18.87 12.92 -9.55
C ILE A 37 -19.31 11.91 -10.57
N PHE A 38 -18.33 11.47 -11.36
CA PHE A 38 -18.43 10.32 -12.23
C PHE A 38 -18.43 9.02 -11.42
N LYS A 39 -19.27 8.06 -11.82
CA LYS A 39 -19.43 6.76 -11.15
C LYS A 39 -18.13 5.96 -11.13
N GLU A 40 -17.31 6.08 -12.17
CA GLU A 40 -16.02 5.41 -12.33
C GLU A 40 -15.06 5.79 -11.20
N LEU A 41 -15.12 7.04 -10.71
CA LEU A 41 -14.24 7.53 -9.67
C LEU A 41 -14.47 6.82 -8.32
N LYS A 42 -15.73 6.49 -8.00
CA LYS A 42 -16.11 5.71 -6.81
C LYS A 42 -15.46 4.33 -6.82
N TRP A 43 -15.56 3.63 -7.95
CA TRP A 43 -15.04 2.28 -8.10
C TRP A 43 -13.52 2.24 -8.09
N VAL A 44 -12.87 3.17 -8.78
CA VAL A 44 -11.40 3.26 -8.78
C VAL A 44 -10.89 3.50 -7.35
N ALA A 45 -11.47 4.43 -6.60
CA ALA A 45 -11.09 4.67 -5.21
C ALA A 45 -11.24 3.41 -4.33
N MET A 46 -12.38 2.72 -4.43
CA MET A 46 -12.67 1.52 -3.67
C MET A 46 -11.69 0.38 -4.01
N ILE A 47 -11.47 0.11 -5.30
CA ILE A 47 -10.57 -0.96 -5.76
C ILE A 47 -9.15 -0.68 -5.28
N VAL A 48 -8.63 0.53 -5.50
CA VAL A 48 -7.27 0.90 -5.11
C VAL A 48 -7.09 0.84 -3.60
N THR A 49 -8.07 1.30 -2.82
CA THR A 49 -8.07 1.18 -1.36
C THR A 49 -8.06 -0.29 -0.91
N GLY A 50 -8.82 -1.15 -1.57
CA GLY A 50 -8.80 -2.61 -1.34
C GLY A 50 -7.45 -3.24 -1.66
N VAL A 51 -6.81 -2.85 -2.76
CA VAL A 51 -5.44 -3.29 -3.11
C VAL A 51 -4.44 -2.85 -2.04
N ILE A 52 -4.52 -1.61 -1.56
CA ILE A 52 -3.66 -1.14 -0.45
C ILE A 52 -3.89 -1.97 0.81
N PHE A 53 -5.14 -2.31 1.13
CA PHE A 53 -5.43 -3.16 2.29
C PHE A 53 -4.78 -4.55 2.17
N ILE A 54 -4.93 -5.20 1.00
CA ILE A 54 -4.27 -6.48 0.70
C ILE A 54 -2.75 -6.34 0.80
N GLN A 55 -2.18 -5.27 0.25
CA GLN A 55 -0.75 -4.97 0.32
C GLN A 55 -0.24 -4.87 1.76
N LEU A 56 -1.02 -4.26 2.67
CA LEU A 56 -0.70 -4.18 4.09
C LEU A 56 -0.77 -5.54 4.79
N MET A 57 -1.71 -6.40 4.40
CA MET A 57 -1.77 -7.79 4.89
C MET A 57 -0.54 -8.60 4.45
N VAL A 58 -0.13 -8.48 3.18
CA VAL A 58 1.08 -9.12 2.64
C VAL A 58 2.34 -8.57 3.33
N ALA A 59 2.45 -7.27 3.52
CA ALA A 59 3.57 -6.66 4.23
C ALA A 59 3.65 -7.13 5.69
N ALA A 60 2.50 -7.23 6.35
CA ALA A 60 2.44 -7.74 7.71
C ALA A 60 2.89 -9.21 7.77
N SER A 61 2.44 -10.08 6.85
CA SER A 61 2.87 -11.49 6.81
C SER A 61 4.36 -11.65 6.58
N MET A 62 4.97 -10.82 5.73
CA MET A 62 6.42 -10.76 5.54
C MET A 62 7.18 -10.46 6.83
N ARG A 63 6.65 -9.59 7.70
CA ARG A 63 7.27 -9.28 9.01
C ARG A 63 7.22 -10.46 9.99
N HIS A 64 6.16 -11.27 9.95
CA HIS A 64 6.02 -12.48 10.79
C HIS A 64 6.85 -13.65 10.31
N ALA A 65 7.29 -13.65 9.06
CA ALA A 65 8.17 -14.70 8.55
C ALA A 65 9.59 -14.67 9.19
N HIS A 66 9.86 -13.72 10.10
CA HIS A 66 10.98 -13.61 11.06
C HIS A 66 12.40 -13.95 10.56
N THR A 67 12.61 -13.91 9.26
CA THR A 67 13.90 -14.14 8.63
C THR A 67 14.44 -12.82 8.08
N GLY A 68 15.76 -12.78 7.86
CA GLY A 68 16.46 -11.64 7.27
C GLY A 68 15.88 -11.22 5.91
N LEU A 69 16.52 -10.28 5.23
CA LEU A 69 16.06 -9.85 3.90
C LEU A 69 16.18 -11.03 2.91
N SER A 70 15.05 -11.57 2.46
CA SER A 70 15.02 -12.72 1.52
C SER A 70 15.48 -12.37 0.11
N ILE A 71 15.34 -11.09 -0.29
CA ILE A 71 15.84 -10.57 -1.57
C ILE A 71 16.61 -9.29 -1.26
N PRO A 72 17.96 -9.29 -1.37
CA PRO A 72 18.78 -8.11 -1.11
C PRO A 72 18.79 -7.11 -2.27
N ASP A 73 18.28 -7.52 -3.43
CA ASP A 73 18.37 -6.75 -4.66
C ASP A 73 17.13 -5.88 -4.88
N PHE A 74 17.32 -4.76 -5.57
CA PHE A 74 16.26 -3.94 -6.17
C PHE A 74 16.83 -3.24 -7.41
N PRO A 75 16.10 -3.17 -8.56
CA PRO A 75 14.71 -3.58 -8.78
C PRO A 75 14.51 -5.08 -9.07
N THR A 76 15.55 -5.78 -9.53
CA THR A 76 15.51 -7.23 -9.77
C THR A 76 15.57 -8.03 -8.46
N ALA A 77 15.46 -9.34 -8.56
CA ALA A 77 15.65 -10.31 -7.49
C ALA A 77 16.55 -11.44 -8.01
N TYR A 78 17.74 -11.59 -7.44
CA TYR A 78 18.76 -12.55 -7.88
C TYR A 78 19.08 -12.42 -9.38
N GLY A 79 19.22 -11.17 -9.84
CA GLY A 79 19.51 -10.82 -11.24
C GLY A 79 18.35 -11.01 -12.22
N ARG A 80 17.15 -11.38 -11.77
CA ARG A 80 15.96 -11.58 -12.62
C ARG A 80 14.79 -10.71 -12.18
N TRP A 81 13.89 -10.34 -13.10
CA TRP A 81 12.64 -9.66 -12.74
C TRP A 81 11.69 -10.56 -11.96
N TRP A 82 11.68 -11.86 -12.26
CA TRP A 82 10.98 -12.88 -11.49
C TRP A 82 11.89 -14.11 -11.37
N PRO A 83 12.44 -14.39 -10.18
CA PRO A 83 13.33 -15.53 -10.00
C PRO A 83 12.53 -16.85 -10.01
N PRO A 84 13.09 -17.93 -10.55
CA PRO A 84 12.48 -19.26 -10.47
C PRO A 84 12.41 -19.73 -9.02
N LEU A 85 11.31 -20.41 -8.66
CA LEU A 85 11.00 -20.84 -7.30
C LEU A 85 11.03 -22.37 -7.13
N ASP A 86 11.56 -23.10 -8.11
CA ASP A 86 11.76 -24.54 -8.02
C ASP A 86 12.87 -24.91 -7.02
N ALA A 87 12.88 -26.16 -6.57
CA ALA A 87 13.78 -26.62 -5.51
C ALA A 87 15.27 -26.43 -5.87
N VAL A 88 15.65 -26.61 -7.15
CA VAL A 88 17.04 -26.47 -7.59
C VAL A 88 17.47 -25.01 -7.52
N SER A 89 16.64 -24.10 -8.02
CA SER A 89 16.90 -22.66 -7.98
C SER A 89 17.00 -22.13 -6.55
N ILE A 90 16.12 -22.58 -5.65
CA ILE A 90 16.16 -22.19 -4.23
C ILE A 90 17.41 -22.73 -3.53
N ALA A 91 17.84 -23.95 -3.82
CA ALA A 91 19.08 -24.50 -3.30
C ALA A 91 20.28 -23.67 -3.73
N GLN A 92 20.39 -23.33 -5.02
CA GLN A 92 21.47 -22.47 -5.54
C GLN A 92 21.48 -21.08 -4.90
N ILE A 93 20.30 -20.47 -4.70
CA ILE A 93 20.18 -19.20 -3.97
C ILE A 93 20.70 -19.35 -2.54
N ASN A 94 20.36 -20.44 -1.85
CA ASN A 94 20.80 -20.67 -0.47
C ASN A 94 22.30 -20.97 -0.35
N ASP A 95 22.91 -21.62 -1.34
CA ASP A 95 24.36 -21.80 -1.41
C ASP A 95 25.08 -20.44 -1.50
N LEU A 96 24.61 -19.55 -2.39
CA LEU A 96 25.14 -18.19 -2.51
C LEU A 96 24.94 -17.37 -1.23
N ARG A 97 23.78 -17.49 -0.59
CA ARG A 97 23.49 -16.81 0.69
C ARG A 97 24.40 -17.31 1.81
N ALA A 98 24.68 -18.62 1.87
CA ALA A 98 25.59 -19.20 2.84
C ALA A 98 27.02 -18.64 2.68
N LEU A 99 27.51 -18.52 1.44
CA LEU A 99 28.81 -17.90 1.14
C LEU A 99 28.88 -16.42 1.58
N GLN A 100 27.74 -15.73 1.61
CA GLN A 100 27.62 -14.34 2.04
C GLN A 100 27.26 -14.18 3.53
N GLY A 101 27.21 -15.28 4.30
CA GLY A 101 26.82 -15.25 5.71
C GLY A 101 25.36 -14.88 5.97
N GLN A 102 24.49 -15.00 4.96
CA GLN A 102 23.07 -14.70 5.05
C GLN A 102 22.26 -15.94 5.43
N ALA A 103 21.21 -15.76 6.22
CA ALA A 103 20.28 -16.84 6.55
C ALA A 103 19.59 -17.40 5.29
N ALA A 104 19.34 -18.70 5.25
CA ALA A 104 18.60 -19.35 4.16
C ALA A 104 17.20 -18.73 3.96
N THR A 105 16.74 -18.73 2.72
CA THR A 105 15.41 -18.27 2.31
C THR A 105 14.60 -19.41 1.70
N SER A 106 13.27 -19.25 1.67
CA SER A 106 12.35 -20.18 1.02
C SER A 106 11.69 -19.59 -0.22
N ALA A 107 11.13 -20.45 -1.07
CA ALA A 107 10.31 -20.06 -2.22
C ALA A 107 9.16 -19.14 -1.81
N THR A 108 8.46 -19.47 -0.72
CA THR A 108 7.33 -18.68 -0.21
C THR A 108 7.76 -17.28 0.22
N GLN A 109 8.93 -17.14 0.84
CA GLN A 109 9.43 -15.84 1.27
C GLN A 109 9.77 -14.95 0.07
N ILE A 110 10.45 -15.49 -0.94
CA ILE A 110 10.73 -14.78 -2.19
C ILE A 110 9.41 -14.41 -2.87
N ALA A 111 8.47 -15.35 -2.99
CA ALA A 111 7.16 -15.12 -3.58
C ALA A 111 6.39 -13.98 -2.89
N LEU A 112 6.37 -13.95 -1.55
CA LEU A 112 5.72 -12.87 -0.80
C LEU A 112 6.32 -11.50 -1.13
N GLN A 113 7.65 -11.39 -1.19
CA GLN A 113 8.31 -10.14 -1.58
C GLN A 113 7.98 -9.73 -3.02
N MET A 114 7.94 -10.70 -3.94
CA MET A 114 7.61 -10.44 -5.34
C MET A 114 6.15 -10.01 -5.52
N VAL A 115 5.21 -10.65 -4.81
CA VAL A 115 3.80 -10.24 -4.77
C VAL A 115 3.66 -8.85 -4.17
N HIS A 116 4.39 -8.53 -3.10
CA HIS A 116 4.40 -7.21 -2.51
C HIS A 116 4.90 -6.13 -3.50
N ARG A 117 5.95 -6.41 -4.28
CA ARG A 117 6.44 -5.50 -5.33
C ARG A 117 5.39 -5.30 -6.44
N ALA A 118 4.75 -6.38 -6.90
CA ALA A 118 3.71 -6.31 -7.93
C ALA A 118 2.48 -5.51 -7.47
N LEU A 119 2.02 -5.74 -6.24
CA LEU A 119 0.94 -4.96 -5.64
C LEU A 119 1.32 -3.49 -5.48
N ALA A 120 2.56 -3.17 -5.10
CA ALA A 120 3.03 -1.77 -5.05
C ALA A 120 2.94 -1.08 -6.42
N THR A 121 3.33 -1.77 -7.50
CA THR A 121 3.19 -1.22 -8.87
C THR A 121 1.72 -1.01 -9.25
N LEU A 122 0.83 -1.95 -8.89
CA LEU A 122 -0.61 -1.81 -9.13
C LEU A 122 -1.21 -0.65 -8.34
N THR A 123 -0.82 -0.51 -7.06
CA THR A 123 -1.24 0.62 -6.23
C THR A 123 -0.83 1.94 -6.84
N PHE A 124 0.43 2.09 -7.28
CA PHE A 124 0.91 3.33 -7.88
C PHE A 124 0.14 3.69 -9.16
N ALA A 125 -0.04 2.72 -10.07
CA ALA A 125 -0.84 2.91 -11.27
C ALA A 125 -2.28 3.30 -10.93
N GLY A 126 -2.88 2.64 -9.93
CA GLY A 126 -4.23 2.90 -9.45
C GLY A 126 -4.43 4.30 -8.87
N VAL A 127 -3.53 4.76 -8.00
CA VAL A 127 -3.62 6.13 -7.45
C VAL A 127 -3.35 7.20 -8.51
N ALA A 128 -2.47 6.92 -9.48
CA ALA A 128 -2.26 7.82 -10.61
C ALA A 128 -3.50 7.92 -11.50
N ALA A 129 -4.14 6.79 -11.81
CA ALA A 129 -5.41 6.75 -12.54
C ALA A 129 -6.52 7.49 -11.77
N PHE A 130 -6.62 7.28 -10.45
CA PHE A 130 -7.55 8.02 -9.60
C PHE A 130 -7.31 9.54 -9.67
N ALA A 131 -6.07 9.99 -9.48
CA ALA A 131 -5.72 11.40 -9.52
C ALA A 131 -5.98 12.04 -10.90
N TRP A 132 -5.76 11.28 -11.98
CA TRP A 132 -6.09 11.69 -13.33
C TRP A 132 -7.59 11.86 -13.53
N LEU A 133 -8.41 10.88 -13.13
CA LEU A 133 -9.87 10.95 -13.25
C LEU A 133 -10.45 12.07 -12.37
N ALA A 134 -9.90 12.27 -11.18
CA ALA A 134 -10.33 13.31 -10.26
C ALA A 134 -9.88 14.73 -10.64
N ARG A 135 -9.04 14.92 -11.67
CA ARG A 135 -8.28 16.17 -11.89
C ARG A 135 -9.12 17.45 -11.96
N TYR A 136 -10.37 17.35 -12.41
CA TYR A 136 -11.31 18.47 -12.53
C TYR A 136 -12.36 18.52 -11.40
N THR A 137 -12.34 17.58 -10.46
CA THR A 137 -13.29 17.51 -9.35
C THR A 137 -12.67 18.13 -8.09
N TYR A 138 -12.92 19.40 -7.84
CA TYR A 138 -12.50 20.05 -6.59
C TYR A 138 -13.43 19.66 -5.42
N PRO A 139 -12.91 19.35 -4.21
CA PRO A 139 -11.50 19.31 -3.81
C PRO A 139 -10.83 17.93 -3.93
N ILE A 140 -11.49 16.94 -4.54
CA ILE A 140 -10.98 15.56 -4.69
C ILE A 140 -9.63 15.53 -5.42
N ASN A 141 -9.42 16.40 -6.41
CA ASN A 141 -8.13 16.51 -7.12
C ASN A 141 -6.93 16.80 -6.21
N ARG A 142 -7.09 17.64 -5.17
CA ARG A 142 -6.03 17.98 -4.22
C ARG A 142 -5.65 16.75 -3.42
N TRP A 143 -6.64 16.05 -2.89
CA TRP A 143 -6.43 14.84 -2.11
C TRP A 143 -5.91 13.68 -2.95
N GLY A 144 -6.30 13.58 -4.22
CA GLY A 144 -5.71 12.64 -5.18
C GLY A 144 -4.21 12.85 -5.38
N LYS A 145 -3.75 14.11 -5.49
CA LYS A 145 -2.32 14.43 -5.57
C LYS A 145 -1.57 14.08 -4.28
N VAL A 146 -2.16 14.34 -3.12
CA VAL A 146 -1.60 13.94 -1.82
C VAL A 146 -1.48 12.41 -1.74
N TRP A 147 -2.47 11.68 -2.24
CA TRP A 147 -2.44 10.21 -2.25
C TRP A 147 -1.31 9.66 -3.12
N VAL A 148 -1.12 10.23 -4.33
CA VAL A 148 0.03 9.90 -5.19
C VAL A 148 1.35 10.20 -4.50
N LEU A 149 1.48 11.34 -3.82
CA LEU A 149 2.69 11.71 -3.09
C LEU A 149 2.99 10.71 -1.95
N LEU A 150 1.98 10.34 -1.16
CA LEU A 150 2.15 9.34 -0.09
C LEU A 150 2.63 7.99 -0.65
N VAL A 151 2.06 7.52 -1.77
CA VAL A 151 2.49 6.26 -2.40
C VAL A 151 3.90 6.37 -3.00
N ALA A 152 4.28 7.52 -3.56
CA ALA A 152 5.64 7.74 -4.05
C ALA A 152 6.66 7.70 -2.90
N ILE A 153 6.37 8.35 -1.77
CA ILE A 153 7.17 8.26 -0.54
C ILE A 153 7.22 6.81 -0.05
N GLN A 154 6.10 6.09 -0.08
CA GLN A 154 6.02 4.68 0.33
C GLN A 154 6.97 3.80 -0.48
N ILE A 155 7.01 3.96 -1.81
CA ILE A 155 7.92 3.23 -2.69
C ILE A 155 9.38 3.55 -2.35
N GLY A 156 9.72 4.83 -2.16
CA GLY A 156 11.06 5.26 -1.76
C GLY A 156 11.50 4.65 -0.42
N LEU A 157 10.63 4.66 0.59
CA LEU A 157 10.89 4.03 1.88
C LEU A 157 11.01 2.50 1.77
N GLY A 158 10.28 1.87 0.86
CA GLY A 158 10.39 0.45 0.57
C GLY A 158 11.76 0.09 -0.01
N MET A 159 12.25 0.88 -0.97
CA MET A 159 13.60 0.74 -1.52
C MET A 159 14.66 0.96 -0.43
N TRP A 160 14.51 2.00 0.39
CA TRP A 160 15.44 2.28 1.48
C TRP A 160 15.45 1.16 2.54
N THR A 161 14.32 0.50 2.81
CA THR A 161 14.29 -0.66 3.71
C THR A 161 15.19 -1.79 3.21
N ILE A 162 15.30 -1.99 1.89
CA ILE A 162 16.21 -2.97 1.29
C ILE A 162 17.66 -2.51 1.47
N TRP A 163 17.99 -1.28 1.07
CA TRP A 163 19.36 -0.75 1.10
C TRP A 163 19.93 -0.56 2.51
N SER A 164 19.08 -0.31 3.49
CA SER A 164 19.45 -0.19 4.90
C SER A 164 19.49 -1.52 5.64
N ASN A 165 19.30 -2.65 4.94
CA ASN A 165 19.21 -3.98 5.53
C ASN A 165 18.16 -4.05 6.66
N LYS A 166 16.96 -3.51 6.40
CA LYS A 166 15.82 -3.42 7.32
C LYS A 166 16.09 -2.57 8.58
N ALA A 167 16.68 -1.38 8.43
CA ALA A 167 16.77 -0.43 9.54
C ALA A 167 15.37 -0.17 10.13
N ALA A 168 15.26 -0.30 11.46
CA ALA A 168 13.96 -0.39 12.14
C ALA A 168 13.16 0.91 12.03
N ASP A 169 13.84 2.05 12.05
CA ASP A 169 13.30 3.39 11.83
C ASP A 169 12.70 3.55 10.42
N VAL A 170 13.44 3.17 9.37
CA VAL A 170 12.99 3.22 7.98
C VAL A 170 11.80 2.29 7.75
N ALA A 171 11.88 1.06 8.27
CA ALA A 171 10.79 0.09 8.18
C ALA A 171 9.53 0.58 8.93
N THR A 172 9.70 1.24 10.07
CA THR A 172 8.59 1.83 10.83
C THR A 172 7.95 2.99 10.07
N ALA A 173 8.76 3.91 9.53
CA ALA A 173 8.28 4.99 8.69
C ALA A 173 7.52 4.47 7.48
N HIS A 174 8.03 3.42 6.82
CA HIS A 174 7.34 2.75 5.72
C HIS A 174 5.98 2.20 6.15
N VAL A 175 5.87 1.52 7.28
CA VAL A 175 4.58 1.02 7.77
C VAL A 175 3.61 2.18 8.08
N SER A 176 4.09 3.24 8.72
CA SER A 176 3.27 4.41 9.06
C SER A 176 2.74 5.14 7.83
N VAL A 177 3.59 5.41 6.83
CA VAL A 177 3.16 6.06 5.58
C VAL A 177 2.19 5.17 4.80
N GLY A 178 2.39 3.86 4.79
CA GLY A 178 1.45 2.90 4.20
C GLY A 178 0.06 2.96 4.86
N ALA A 179 0.02 3.04 6.19
CA ALA A 179 -1.23 3.21 6.94
C ALA A 179 -1.92 4.55 6.65
N LEU A 180 -1.17 5.65 6.50
CA LEU A 180 -1.71 6.95 6.09
C LEU A 180 -2.27 6.94 4.67
N ALA A 181 -1.59 6.27 3.74
CA ALA A 181 -2.09 6.10 2.37
C ALA A 181 -3.39 5.29 2.33
N PHE A 182 -3.50 4.25 3.15
CA PHE A 182 -4.74 3.50 3.32
C PHE A 182 -5.86 4.34 3.93
N PHE A 183 -5.57 5.02 5.04
CA PHE A 183 -6.50 5.92 5.71
C PHE A 183 -7.09 6.95 4.74
N LEU A 184 -6.24 7.62 3.97
CA LEU A 184 -6.66 8.59 2.96
C LEU A 184 -7.55 7.95 1.88
N GLY A 185 -7.18 6.76 1.40
CA GLY A 185 -8.01 5.99 0.45
C GLY A 185 -9.40 5.68 1.00
N VAL A 186 -9.50 5.29 2.27
CA VAL A 186 -10.80 5.09 2.96
C VAL A 186 -11.59 6.38 3.05
N GLN A 187 -10.98 7.49 3.48
CA GLN A 187 -11.68 8.79 3.58
C GLN A 187 -12.15 9.29 2.21
N LEU A 188 -11.33 9.13 1.17
CA LEU A 188 -11.70 9.46 -0.21
C LEU A 188 -12.86 8.61 -0.71
N THR A 189 -12.79 7.30 -0.49
CA THR A 189 -13.87 6.37 -0.86
C THR A 189 -15.16 6.74 -0.15
N PHE A 190 -15.12 6.93 1.18
CA PHE A 190 -16.28 7.36 1.95
C PHE A 190 -16.88 8.66 1.42
N ARG A 191 -16.03 9.69 1.22
CA ARG A 191 -16.46 10.99 0.69
C ARG A 191 -17.15 10.89 -0.67
N LEU A 192 -16.61 10.08 -1.57
CA LEU A 192 -17.19 9.87 -2.89
C LEU A 192 -18.54 9.15 -2.80
N PHE A 193 -18.70 8.17 -1.93
CA PHE A 193 -19.98 7.47 -1.77
C PHE A 193 -21.07 8.33 -1.10
N CYS A 194 -20.69 9.32 -0.29
CA CYS A 194 -21.62 10.31 0.26
C CYS A 194 -22.00 11.41 -0.73
N ALA A 195 -21.24 11.61 -1.82
CA ALA A 195 -21.53 12.63 -2.83
C ALA A 195 -22.69 12.22 -3.74
N HIS A 196 -23.47 13.22 -4.20
CA HIS A 196 -24.54 13.01 -5.15
C HIS A 196 -23.99 12.55 -6.50
N ASP A 197 -24.62 11.52 -7.08
CA ASP A 197 -24.31 11.11 -8.45
C ASP A 197 -24.76 12.20 -9.41
N SER A 198 -23.85 12.66 -10.28
CA SER A 198 -24.28 13.36 -11.49
C SER A 198 -24.84 12.32 -12.45
N SER A 199 -26.13 11.99 -12.31
CA SER A 199 -26.86 11.34 -13.39
C SER A 199 -27.40 12.43 -14.33
N PRO A 200 -27.45 12.15 -15.66
CA PRO A 200 -27.73 13.12 -16.72
C PRO A 200 -29.14 13.72 -16.68
#